data_AF-A0A7X5D885-F1
#
_entry.id   AF-A0A7X5D885-F1
#
_cell.length_a   1.000
_cell.length_b   1.000
_cell.length_c   1.000
_cell.angle_alpha   90.00
_cell.angle_beta   90.00
_cell.angle_gamma   90.00
#
_symmetry.space_group_name_H-M   'P 1'
#
loop_
_entity.id
_entity.type
_entity.pdbx_description
1 polymer ?
#
loop_
_entity_poly.entity_id
_entity_poly.type
_entity_poly.pdbx_seq_one_letter_code
_entity_poly.pdbx_strand_id
1 'polypeptide(L)'
;MSCECGTQVVLCNIPIRFDTYEGCSHECKYCFAQRKKNISHVKKYGTVQSLRYFIEGKRTQETAWCDWDIPIHWGGMSDPFQPIEKTVKASYECLQLFAETKYPFVVSTKGKLIIEPEYIELLEKCHCVVQISMVCSAYDKLELGAPCYEQRLHMAEILSKKVQRVIVRIQPYMPEVFHEVMNNIPKLAKAGVYGVV
;
A
#
# COMPACT_ATOMS: atom_id res chain seq x y z
N MET A 1 18.54 -4.42 6.64
CA MET A 1 17.13 -4.88 6.78
C MET A 1 16.27 -3.91 5.98
N SER A 2 15.12 -4.34 5.44
CA SER A 2 14.23 -3.47 4.64
C SER A 2 13.00 -2.98 5.41
N CYS A 3 12.87 -3.36 6.68
CA CYS A 3 11.98 -2.71 7.63
C CYS A 3 12.73 -1.52 8.25
N GLU A 4 12.19 -0.32 8.08
CA GLU A 4 12.85 0.94 8.45
C GLU A 4 11.88 1.83 9.22
N CYS A 5 12.39 2.67 10.11
CA CYS A 5 11.58 3.73 10.70
C CYS A 5 11.47 4.88 9.69
N GLY A 6 10.27 5.08 9.15
CA GLY A 6 10.02 6.05 8.08
C GLY A 6 10.22 7.50 8.54
N THR A 7 10.93 8.28 7.73
CA THR A 7 10.96 9.75 7.81
C THR A 7 9.62 10.41 7.43
N GLN A 8 8.56 9.61 7.25
CA GLN A 8 7.22 10.02 6.82
C GLN A 8 6.23 10.07 7.98
N VAL A 9 6.69 10.04 9.23
CA VAL A 9 5.82 10.17 10.41
C VAL A 9 4.92 11.42 10.34
N VAL A 10 5.38 12.47 9.65
CA VAL A 10 4.61 13.70 9.39
C VAL A 10 3.51 13.54 8.33
N LEU A 11 3.56 12.51 7.48
CA LEU A 11 2.61 12.24 6.39
C LEU A 11 1.76 10.98 6.63
N CYS A 12 2.22 10.06 7.47
CA CYS A 12 1.57 8.80 7.77
C CYS A 12 1.89 8.39 9.22
N ASN A 13 0.86 8.06 9.99
CA ASN A 13 0.97 7.74 11.41
C ASN A 13 1.53 6.33 11.70
N ILE A 14 2.01 5.61 10.68
CA ILE A 14 2.62 4.29 10.86
C ILE A 14 4.14 4.42 10.68
N PRO A 15 4.91 4.36 11.78
CA PRO A 15 6.32 4.72 11.76
C PRO A 15 7.22 3.62 11.18
N ILE A 16 6.84 2.34 11.29
CA ILE A 16 7.62 1.24 10.71
C ILE A 16 7.11 0.94 9.31
N ARG A 17 8.01 1.02 8.34
CA ARG A 17 7.74 0.83 6.92
C ARG A 17 8.46 -0.39 6.37
N PHE A 18 7.83 -1.07 5.43
CA PHE A 18 8.44 -2.08 4.57
C PHE A 18 8.09 -1.78 3.11
N ASP A 19 9.02 -1.97 2.19
CA ASP A 19 8.77 -1.91 0.76
C ASP A 19 9.47 -3.10 0.08
N THR A 20 8.77 -3.79 -0.81
CA THR A 20 9.33 -4.90 -1.61
C THR A 20 10.11 -4.41 -2.81
N TYR A 21 9.86 -3.17 -3.22
CA TYR A 21 10.44 -2.55 -4.40
C TYR A 21 11.05 -1.19 -4.08
N GLU A 22 12.04 -0.79 -4.87
CA GLU A 22 12.51 0.59 -5.00
C GLU A 22 12.11 1.09 -6.39
N GLY A 23 11.65 2.34 -6.47
CA GLY A 23 11.06 2.91 -7.68
C GLY A 23 9.54 2.73 -7.76
N CYS A 24 8.86 3.47 -8.62
CA CYS A 24 7.42 3.29 -8.82
C CYS A 24 7.00 3.69 -10.23
N SER A 25 6.25 2.81 -10.91
CA SER A 25 5.78 2.97 -12.28
C SER A 25 4.44 3.70 -12.42
N HIS A 26 3.85 4.20 -11.33
CA HIS A 26 2.56 4.89 -11.38
C HIS A 26 2.61 6.33 -11.90
N GLU A 27 3.82 6.92 -12.00
CA GLU A 27 4.05 8.24 -12.60
C GLU A 27 3.17 9.37 -12.03
N CYS A 28 2.85 9.32 -10.73
CA CYS A 28 2.06 10.35 -10.09
C CYS A 28 2.82 11.69 -10.10
N LYS A 29 2.28 12.73 -10.75
CA LYS A 29 2.90 14.07 -10.86
C LYS A 29 3.17 14.75 -9.52
N TYR A 30 2.40 14.38 -8.49
CA TYR A 30 2.50 14.93 -7.14
C TYR A 30 3.39 14.07 -6.21
N CYS A 31 4.02 12.99 -6.71
CA CYS A 31 4.66 11.98 -5.88
C CYS A 31 5.78 12.56 -5.00
N PHE A 32 5.60 12.49 -3.68
CA PHE A 32 6.63 12.96 -2.75
C PHE A 32 7.93 12.15 -2.82
N ALA A 33 7.86 10.87 -3.22
CA ALA A 33 9.05 10.01 -3.32
C ALA A 33 10.04 10.51 -4.40
N GLN A 34 9.53 11.13 -5.48
CA GLN A 34 10.35 11.76 -6.52
C GLN A 34 11.23 12.89 -5.97
N ARG A 35 10.80 13.58 -4.91
CA ARG A 35 11.58 14.63 -4.26
C ARG A 35 12.76 14.09 -3.44
N LYS A 36 12.69 12.82 -3.02
CA LYS A 36 13.73 12.19 -2.19
C LYS A 36 14.75 11.42 -3.03
N LYS A 37 14.32 10.77 -4.11
CA LYS A 37 15.17 9.98 -4.99
C LYS A 37 14.57 9.82 -6.37
N ASN A 38 15.39 9.46 -7.35
CA ASN A 38 14.89 9.03 -8.65
C ASN A 38 14.16 7.68 -8.49
N ILE A 39 12.89 7.63 -8.90
CA ILE A 39 12.03 6.44 -8.81
C ILE A 39 11.64 5.87 -10.17
N SER A 40 12.23 6.35 -11.28
CA SER A 40 11.90 5.90 -12.65
C SER A 40 12.29 4.45 -12.90
N HIS A 41 13.34 3.96 -12.23
CA HIS A 41 13.81 2.60 -12.36
C HIS A 41 13.29 1.74 -11.22
N VAL A 42 12.39 0.82 -11.55
CA VAL A 42 11.81 -0.11 -10.57
C VAL A 42 12.68 -1.36 -10.45
N LYS A 43 13.05 -1.74 -9.23
CA LYS A 43 13.81 -2.96 -8.94
C LYS A 43 13.40 -3.57 -7.59
N LYS A 44 13.70 -4.87 -7.40
CA LYS A 44 13.52 -5.56 -6.11
C LYS A 44 14.35 -4.85 -5.03
N TYR A 45 13.79 -4.71 -3.83
CA TYR A 45 14.43 -4.05 -2.69
C TYR A 45 14.27 -4.89 -1.42
N GLY A 46 13.08 -4.91 -0.83
CA GLY A 46 12.79 -5.76 0.34
C GLY A 46 12.68 -7.24 -0.03
N THR A 47 13.04 -8.10 0.92
CA THR A 47 12.98 -9.56 0.76
C THR A 47 12.14 -10.19 1.88
N VAL A 48 11.61 -11.39 1.61
CA VAL A 48 10.92 -12.19 2.63
C VAL A 48 11.82 -12.46 3.84
N GLN A 49 13.12 -12.67 3.63
CA GLN A 49 14.08 -12.90 4.72
C GLN A 49 14.22 -11.67 5.63
N SER A 50 14.31 -10.48 5.05
CA SER A 50 14.39 -9.24 5.83
C SER A 50 13.11 -8.91 6.58
N LEU A 51 11.94 -9.27 6.02
CA LEU A 51 10.66 -9.18 6.72
C LEU A 51 10.60 -10.19 7.88
N ARG A 52 11.00 -11.44 7.65
CA ARG A 52 11.06 -12.48 8.68
C ARG A 52 11.93 -12.09 9.85
N TYR A 53 13.10 -11.50 9.58
CA TYR A 53 13.97 -10.98 10.65
C TYR A 53 13.26 -9.95 11.53
N PHE A 54 12.51 -9.01 10.95
CA PHE A 54 11.75 -8.05 11.73
C PHE A 54 10.64 -8.74 12.55
N ILE A 55 9.89 -9.67 11.95
CA ILE A 55 8.83 -10.42 12.67
C ILE A 55 9.42 -11.23 13.84
N GLU A 56 10.63 -11.78 13.68
CA GLU A 56 11.36 -12.53 14.72
C GLU A 56 11.99 -11.64 15.82
N GLY A 57 11.74 -10.33 15.82
CA GLY A 57 12.27 -9.42 16.84
C GLY A 57 13.67 -8.86 16.54
N LYS A 58 14.27 -9.16 15.37
CA LYS A 58 15.56 -8.55 15.00
C LYS A 58 15.33 -7.09 14.61
N ARG A 59 16.04 -6.18 15.26
CA ARG A 59 15.94 -4.72 15.05
C ARG A 59 17.26 -4.14 14.55
N THR A 60 17.15 -3.10 13.73
CA THR A 60 18.26 -2.21 13.37
C THR A 60 18.37 -1.07 14.38
N GLN A 61 19.42 -0.26 14.27
CA GLN A 61 19.53 0.99 15.05
C GLN A 61 18.30 1.89 14.91
N GLU A 62 17.70 1.96 13.72
CA GLU A 62 16.53 2.80 13.43
C GLU A 62 15.21 2.24 13.98
N THR A 63 15.15 0.93 14.24
CA THR A 63 13.93 0.23 14.68
C THR A 63 14.03 -0.30 16.11
N ALA A 64 15.19 -0.14 16.76
CA ALA A 64 15.45 -0.63 18.12
C ALA A 64 14.55 -0.01 19.19
N TRP A 65 13.95 1.15 18.93
CA TRP A 65 12.99 1.80 19.82
C TRP A 65 11.63 1.09 19.87
N CYS A 66 11.34 0.22 18.89
CA CYS A 66 10.09 -0.53 18.82
C CYS A 66 10.33 -1.99 19.20
N ASP A 67 10.05 -2.32 20.46
CA ASP A 67 10.23 -3.63 21.08
C ASP A 67 8.92 -4.44 21.21
N TRP A 68 7.83 -3.97 20.60
CA TRP A 68 6.54 -4.67 20.51
C TRP A 68 6.11 -4.93 19.06
N ASP A 69 5.03 -5.69 18.89
CA ASP A 69 4.44 -5.99 17.58
C ASP A 69 3.61 -4.83 17.03
N ILE A 70 4.29 -3.84 16.45
CA ILE A 70 3.65 -2.73 15.75
C ILE A 70 3.22 -3.15 14.34
N PRO A 71 2.03 -2.73 13.86
CA PRO A 71 1.66 -2.98 12.47
C PRO A 71 2.66 -2.34 11.48
N ILE A 72 3.13 -3.14 10.52
CA ILE A 72 4.04 -2.65 9.47
C ILE A 72 3.23 -1.90 8.41
N HIS A 73 3.71 -0.72 8.00
CA HIS A 73 3.21 -0.04 6.80
C HIS A 73 3.94 -0.55 5.56
N TRP A 74 3.23 -1.32 4.74
CA TRP A 74 3.74 -1.84 3.49
C TRP A 74 3.31 -0.96 2.32
N GLY A 75 4.25 -0.61 1.45
CA GLY A 75 3.96 0.21 0.26
C GLY A 75 3.99 1.71 0.54
N GLY A 76 4.95 2.14 1.37
CA GLY A 76 5.08 3.53 1.76
C GLY A 76 5.93 4.37 0.81
N MET A 77 6.95 3.78 0.16
CA MET A 77 7.82 4.48 -0.81
C MET A 77 7.74 3.88 -2.22
N SER A 78 7.18 2.68 -2.36
CA SER A 78 7.00 1.99 -3.62
C SER A 78 5.74 1.13 -3.57
N ASP A 79 4.98 1.10 -4.66
CA ASP A 79 3.75 0.30 -4.69
C ASP A 79 4.09 -1.20 -4.80
N PRO A 80 3.59 -2.05 -3.88
CA PRO A 80 3.92 -3.47 -3.85
C PRO A 80 3.25 -4.27 -4.97
N PHE A 81 2.19 -3.74 -5.59
CA PHE A 81 1.35 -4.40 -6.58
C PHE A 81 1.41 -3.71 -7.95
N GLN A 82 2.51 -3.02 -8.22
CA GLN A 82 2.82 -2.42 -9.52
C GLN A 82 3.27 -3.46 -10.55
N PRO A 83 3.28 -3.17 -11.86
CA PRO A 83 3.52 -4.13 -12.94
C PRO A 83 4.72 -5.10 -12.79
N ILE A 84 5.84 -4.67 -12.21
CA ILE A 84 7.02 -5.54 -11.98
C ILE A 84 6.69 -6.78 -11.13
N GLU A 85 5.69 -6.69 -10.25
CA GLU A 85 5.29 -7.78 -9.36
C GLU A 85 4.78 -8.99 -10.14
N LYS A 86 4.25 -8.81 -11.37
CA LYS A 86 3.85 -9.92 -12.24
C LYS A 86 4.99 -10.91 -12.50
N THR A 87 6.21 -10.42 -12.59
CA THR A 87 7.39 -11.24 -12.94
C THR A 87 8.25 -11.53 -11.72
N VAL A 88 8.46 -10.56 -10.84
CA VAL A 88 9.40 -10.70 -9.71
C VAL A 88 8.79 -11.38 -8.49
N LYS A 89 7.48 -11.24 -8.27
CA LYS A 89 6.72 -11.90 -7.20
C LYS A 89 7.26 -11.67 -5.77
N ALA A 90 7.99 -10.57 -5.53
CA ALA A 90 8.56 -10.28 -4.21
C ALA A 90 7.46 -9.97 -3.18
N SER A 91 6.37 -9.32 -3.59
CA SER A 91 5.22 -9.05 -2.73
C SER A 91 4.44 -10.31 -2.43
N TYR A 92 4.30 -11.21 -3.41
CA TYR A 92 3.71 -12.53 -3.21
C TYR A 92 4.47 -13.34 -2.15
N GLU A 93 5.80 -13.44 -2.25
CA GLU A 93 6.64 -14.12 -1.25
C GLU A 93 6.45 -13.54 0.17
N CYS A 94 6.38 -12.21 0.29
CA CYS A 94 6.18 -11.55 1.58
C CYS A 94 4.75 -11.75 2.12
N LEU A 95 3.76 -11.78 1.23
CA LEU A 95 2.36 -12.01 1.60
C LEU A 95 2.13 -13.45 2.10
N GLN A 96 2.86 -14.44 1.56
CA GLN A 96 2.89 -15.79 2.11
C GLN A 96 3.39 -15.81 3.57
N LEU A 97 4.45 -15.05 3.87
CA LEU A 97 4.98 -14.93 5.23
C LEU A 97 3.99 -14.23 6.17
N PHE A 98 3.32 -13.17 5.72
CA PHE A 98 2.26 -12.53 6.52
C PHE A 98 1.09 -13.48 6.79
N ALA A 99 0.70 -14.31 5.82
CA ALA A 99 -0.35 -15.31 5.99
C ALA A 99 0.07 -16.44 6.95
N GLU A 100 1.34 -16.85 6.93
CA GLU A 100 1.96 -17.84 7.84
C GLU A 100 1.99 -17.32 9.28
N THR A 101 2.53 -16.13 9.48
CA THR A 101 2.84 -15.57 10.81
C THR A 101 1.69 -14.81 11.46
N LYS A 102 0.69 -14.42 10.68
CA LYS A 102 -0.40 -13.51 11.09
C LYS A 102 0.09 -12.15 11.62
N TYR A 103 1.33 -11.76 11.28
CA TYR A 103 1.87 -10.48 11.71
C TYR A 103 1.03 -9.32 11.14
N PRO A 104 0.61 -8.35 11.96
CA PRO A 104 -0.29 -7.30 11.50
C PRO A 104 0.40 -6.34 10.53
N PHE A 105 -0.29 -5.97 9.46
CA PHE A 105 0.21 -4.96 8.54
C PHE A 105 -0.91 -4.09 7.93
N VAL A 106 -0.51 -2.93 7.45
CA VAL A 106 -1.33 -2.04 6.64
C VAL A 106 -0.64 -1.90 5.29
N VAL A 107 -1.32 -2.24 4.19
CA VAL A 107 -0.75 -2.12 2.85
C VAL A 107 -1.39 -0.96 2.10
N SER A 108 -0.57 -0.03 1.59
CA SER A 108 -1.02 1.04 0.70
C SER A 108 -0.72 0.66 -0.74
N THR A 109 -1.72 0.78 -1.62
CA THR A 109 -1.53 0.52 -3.05
C THR A 109 -2.48 1.33 -3.94
N LYS A 110 -2.06 1.52 -5.20
CA LYS A 110 -2.87 1.87 -6.36
C LYS A 110 -2.94 0.70 -7.36
N GLY A 111 -2.06 -0.29 -7.23
CA GLY A 111 -1.84 -1.35 -8.20
C GLY A 111 -2.94 -2.41 -8.26
N LYS A 112 -3.39 -2.75 -9.47
CA LYS A 112 -4.44 -3.75 -9.72
C LYS A 112 -4.05 -5.19 -9.42
N LEU A 113 -2.77 -5.51 -9.23
CA LEU A 113 -2.36 -6.90 -8.99
C LEU A 113 -2.87 -7.45 -7.66
N ILE A 114 -3.19 -6.58 -6.71
CA ILE A 114 -3.75 -6.97 -5.42
C ILE A 114 -5.08 -7.74 -5.55
N ILE A 115 -5.83 -7.55 -6.65
CA ILE A 115 -7.11 -8.24 -6.90
C ILE A 115 -6.98 -9.49 -7.76
N GLU A 116 -5.76 -9.90 -8.13
CA GLU A 116 -5.57 -11.20 -8.79
C GLU A 116 -5.85 -12.33 -7.77
N PRO A 117 -6.46 -13.46 -8.18
CA PRO A 117 -6.94 -14.50 -7.27
C PRO A 117 -5.91 -14.98 -6.25
N GLU A 118 -4.67 -15.20 -6.71
CA GLU A 118 -3.55 -15.68 -5.91
C GLU A 118 -3.15 -14.72 -4.76
N TYR A 119 -3.37 -13.40 -4.91
CA TYR A 119 -3.13 -12.43 -3.84
C TYR A 119 -4.32 -12.33 -2.90
N ILE A 120 -5.54 -12.37 -3.44
CA ILE A 120 -6.77 -12.34 -2.62
C ILE A 120 -6.78 -13.53 -1.65
N GLU A 121 -6.48 -14.74 -2.12
CA GLU A 121 -6.45 -15.95 -1.29
C GLU A 121 -5.46 -15.86 -0.12
N LEU A 122 -4.34 -15.15 -0.30
CA LEU A 122 -3.39 -14.91 0.77
C LEU A 122 -3.83 -13.77 1.69
N LEU A 123 -4.39 -12.68 1.14
CA LEU A 123 -4.92 -11.56 1.92
C LEU A 123 -6.07 -11.97 2.84
N GLU A 124 -6.96 -12.86 2.38
CA GLU A 124 -8.03 -13.45 3.21
C GLU A 124 -7.48 -14.12 4.49
N LYS A 125 -6.25 -14.64 4.42
CA LYS A 125 -5.58 -15.31 5.54
C LYS A 125 -4.77 -14.34 6.42
N CYS A 126 -4.64 -13.07 6.05
CA CYS A 126 -3.78 -12.11 6.73
C CYS A 126 -4.53 -11.25 7.78
N HIS A 127 -3.80 -10.75 8.77
CA HIS A 127 -4.26 -9.66 9.64
C HIS A 127 -3.89 -8.32 8.99
N CYS A 128 -4.71 -7.89 8.03
CA CYS A 128 -4.38 -6.73 7.21
C CYS A 128 -5.47 -5.68 7.14
N VAL A 129 -5.02 -4.43 6.98
CA VAL A 129 -5.85 -3.34 6.47
C VAL A 129 -5.32 -2.99 5.07
N VAL A 130 -6.18 -3.09 4.07
CA VAL A 130 -5.85 -2.68 2.70
C VAL A 130 -6.25 -1.23 2.51
N GLN A 131 -5.29 -0.37 2.16
CA GLN A 131 -5.50 1.03 1.85
C GLN A 131 -5.37 1.26 0.33
N ILE A 132 -6.50 1.52 -0.33
CA ILE A 132 -6.51 1.86 -1.75
C ILE A 132 -6.35 3.38 -1.86
N SER A 133 -5.25 3.82 -2.47
CA SER A 133 -4.98 5.24 -2.68
C SER A 133 -5.76 5.75 -3.89
N MET A 134 -6.84 6.49 -3.66
CA MET A 134 -7.64 7.13 -4.69
C MET A 134 -8.35 8.35 -4.11
N VAL A 135 -8.36 9.45 -4.87
CA VAL A 135 -8.97 10.72 -4.44
C VAL A 135 -10.28 10.94 -5.18
N CYS A 136 -10.21 11.14 -6.50
CA CYS A 136 -11.35 11.31 -7.39
C CYS A 136 -10.90 11.12 -8.85
N SER A 137 -11.83 11.18 -9.81
CA SER A 137 -11.54 10.99 -11.24
C SER A 137 -10.67 12.10 -11.84
N ALA A 138 -10.72 13.32 -11.28
CA ALA A 138 -9.82 14.40 -11.69
C ALA A 138 -8.32 14.08 -11.50
N TYR A 139 -7.97 13.06 -10.70
CA TYR A 139 -6.59 12.63 -10.49
C TYR A 139 -6.07 11.69 -11.57
N ASP A 140 -6.93 11.14 -12.43
CA ASP A 140 -6.52 10.19 -13.47
C ASP A 140 -5.51 10.82 -14.45
N LYS A 141 -5.63 12.13 -14.72
CA LYS A 141 -4.67 12.92 -15.53
C LYS A 141 -3.33 13.20 -14.82
N LEU A 142 -3.26 12.95 -13.51
CA LEU A 142 -2.09 13.14 -12.67
C LEU A 142 -1.37 11.83 -12.36
N GLU A 143 -2.01 10.68 -12.57
CA GLU A 143 -1.55 9.35 -12.17
C GLU A 143 -1.53 8.39 -13.37
N LEU A 144 -0.78 8.77 -14.42
CA LEU A 144 -0.85 8.13 -15.75
C LEU A 144 -0.49 6.64 -15.75
N GLY A 145 0.35 6.18 -14.83
CA GLY A 145 0.72 4.78 -14.70
C GLY A 145 -0.10 4.00 -13.67
N ALA A 146 -1.10 4.61 -13.04
CA ALA A 146 -2.00 3.96 -12.10
C ALA A 146 -3.34 3.60 -12.76
N PRO A 147 -4.07 2.60 -12.24
CA PRO A 147 -5.46 2.39 -12.60
C PRO A 147 -6.31 3.64 -12.31
N CYS A 148 -7.28 3.92 -13.17
CA CYS A 148 -8.15 5.09 -13.00
C CYS A 148 -9.03 4.98 -11.74
N TYR A 149 -9.70 6.08 -11.37
CA TYR A 149 -10.56 6.13 -10.19
C TYR A 149 -11.60 5.00 -10.18
N GLU A 150 -12.31 4.78 -11.29
CA GLU A 150 -13.34 3.75 -11.38
C GLU A 150 -12.75 2.32 -11.29
N GLN A 151 -11.55 2.10 -11.81
CA GLN A 151 -10.84 0.82 -11.64
C GLN A 151 -10.46 0.57 -10.18
N ARG A 152 -10.00 1.61 -9.46
CA ARG A 152 -9.66 1.49 -8.04
C ARG A 152 -10.90 1.34 -7.16
N LEU A 153 -12.02 1.97 -7.53
CA LEU A 153 -13.32 1.74 -6.89
C LEU A 153 -13.76 0.28 -7.05
N HIS A 154 -13.61 -0.28 -8.25
CA HIS A 154 -13.89 -1.70 -8.50
C HIS A 154 -12.97 -2.63 -7.69
N MET A 155 -11.67 -2.30 -7.58
CA MET A 155 -10.75 -3.02 -6.69
C MET A 155 -11.25 -3.01 -5.24
N ALA A 156 -11.73 -1.86 -4.75
CA ALA A 156 -12.29 -1.73 -3.41
C ALA A 156 -13.50 -2.62 -3.19
N GLU A 157 -14.40 -2.69 -4.19
CA GLU A 157 -15.60 -3.52 -4.15
C GLU A 157 -15.30 -5.03 -4.10
N ILE A 158 -14.24 -5.47 -4.79
CA ILE A 158 -13.79 -6.87 -4.72
C ILE A 158 -13.18 -7.16 -3.36
N LEU A 159 -12.24 -6.31 -2.94
CA LEU A 159 -11.46 -6.54 -1.73
C LEU A 159 -12.30 -6.46 -0.46
N SER A 160 -13.28 -5.55 -0.39
CA SER A 160 -14.13 -5.38 0.81
C SER A 160 -14.94 -6.61 1.17
N LYS A 161 -15.20 -7.50 0.19
CA LYS A 161 -15.92 -8.77 0.36
C LYS A 161 -14.99 -9.90 0.84
N LYS A 162 -13.69 -9.64 0.91
CA LYS A 162 -12.64 -10.67 0.97
C LYS A 162 -11.67 -10.45 2.13
N VAL A 163 -11.17 -9.23 2.30
CA VAL A 163 -10.20 -8.89 3.34
C VAL A 163 -10.89 -8.29 4.57
N GLN A 164 -10.22 -8.33 5.72
CA GLN A 164 -10.80 -7.86 6.99
C GLN A 164 -11.25 -6.40 6.94
N ARG A 165 -10.44 -5.50 6.37
CA ARG A 165 -10.76 -4.08 6.22
C ARG A 165 -10.16 -3.49 4.95
N VAL A 166 -11.00 -2.78 4.20
CA VAL A 166 -10.58 -1.90 3.10
C VAL A 166 -10.83 -0.45 3.51
N ILE A 167 -9.82 0.39 3.34
CA ILE A 167 -9.88 1.82 3.58
C ILE A 167 -9.49 2.53 2.27
N VAL A 168 -10.13 3.65 1.97
CA VAL A 168 -9.70 4.53 0.88
C VAL A 168 -8.82 5.63 1.46
N ARG A 169 -7.66 5.86 0.83
CA ARG A 169 -6.71 6.91 1.22
C ARG A 169 -6.81 8.09 0.27
N ILE A 170 -7.38 9.20 0.74
CA ILE A 170 -7.53 10.46 0.01
C ILE A 170 -6.28 11.30 0.25
N GLN A 171 -5.19 10.93 -0.42
CA GLN A 171 -3.92 11.64 -0.30
C GLN A 171 -3.17 11.70 -1.65
N PRO A 172 -2.70 12.88 -2.07
CA PRO A 172 -2.88 14.19 -1.43
C PRO A 172 -4.32 14.69 -1.59
N TYR A 173 -4.85 15.38 -0.57
CA TYR A 173 -6.13 16.10 -0.70
C TYR A 173 -5.86 17.52 -1.22
N MET A 174 -6.55 17.90 -2.29
CA MET A 174 -6.52 19.23 -2.90
C MET A 174 -7.91 19.88 -2.74
N PRO A 175 -8.03 21.10 -2.17
CA PRO A 175 -9.34 21.73 -1.93
C PRO A 175 -10.23 21.83 -3.18
N GLU A 176 -9.63 21.94 -4.37
CA GLU A 176 -10.30 22.04 -5.66
C GLU A 176 -11.17 20.83 -5.98
N VAL A 177 -10.87 19.66 -5.40
CA VAL A 177 -11.64 18.43 -5.61
C VAL A 177 -12.63 18.12 -4.48
N PHE A 178 -12.87 19.06 -3.56
CA PHE A 178 -13.78 18.88 -2.41
C PHE A 178 -15.13 18.29 -2.82
N HIS A 179 -15.83 18.93 -3.77
CA HIS A 179 -17.16 18.48 -4.18
C HIS A 179 -17.14 17.09 -4.81
N GLU A 180 -16.12 16.77 -5.61
CA GLU A 180 -16.01 15.46 -6.25
C GLU A 180 -15.73 14.36 -5.23
N VAL A 181 -14.83 14.62 -4.27
CA VAL A 181 -14.56 13.73 -3.14
C VAL A 181 -15.83 13.48 -2.33
N MET A 182 -16.54 14.53 -1.93
CA MET A 182 -17.77 14.41 -1.14
C MET A 182 -18.87 13.64 -1.88
N ASN A 183 -19.03 13.88 -3.18
CA ASN A 183 -19.99 13.17 -4.04
C ASN A 183 -19.64 11.68 -4.22
N ASN A 184 -18.38 11.31 -4.03
CA ASN A 184 -17.91 9.94 -4.15
C ASN A 184 -18.09 9.12 -2.85
N ILE A 185 -18.22 9.75 -1.67
CA ILE A 185 -18.37 9.05 -0.38
C ILE A 185 -19.50 7.98 -0.41
N PRO A 186 -20.72 8.26 -0.92
CA PRO A 186 -21.76 7.23 -1.02
C PRO A 186 -21.37 6.04 -1.91
N LYS A 187 -20.58 6.27 -2.98
CA LYS A 187 -20.06 5.19 -3.83
C LYS A 187 -19.05 4.32 -3.07
N LEU A 188 -18.17 4.94 -2.27
CA LEU A 188 -17.21 4.22 -1.42
C LEU A 188 -17.93 3.33 -0.41
N ALA A 189 -18.94 3.89 0.28
CA ALA A 189 -19.75 3.14 1.23
C ALA A 189 -20.45 1.95 0.56
N LYS A 190 -21.06 2.16 -0.64
CA LYS A 190 -21.67 1.08 -1.42
C LYS A 190 -20.67 0.00 -1.83
N ALA A 191 -19.42 0.36 -2.09
CA ALA A 191 -18.35 -0.59 -2.39
C ALA A 191 -17.83 -1.35 -1.16
N GLY A 192 -18.40 -1.14 0.04
CA GLY A 192 -17.99 -1.82 1.27
C GLY A 192 -16.70 -1.26 1.89
N VAL A 193 -16.28 -0.06 1.49
CA VAL A 193 -15.14 0.62 2.12
C VAL A 193 -15.48 0.93 3.57
N TYR A 194 -14.61 0.48 4.49
CA TYR A 194 -14.80 0.62 5.93
C TYR A 194 -14.63 2.07 6.41
N GLY A 195 -13.73 2.82 5.76
CA GLY A 195 -13.44 4.19 6.14
C GLY A 195 -12.57 4.90 5.11
N VAL A 196 -12.37 6.19 5.36
CA VAL A 196 -11.55 7.06 4.54
C VAL A 196 -10.51 7.72 5.44
N VAL A 197 -9.26 7.79 4.96
CA VAL A 197 -8.13 8.43 5.64
C VAL A 197 -7.39 9.40 4.73
#